data_AF-A0A2V4UTC0-F1
#
_entry.id   AF-A0A2V4UTC0-F1
#
_cell.length_a   1.000
_cell.length_b   1.000
_cell.length_c   1.000
_cell.angle_alpha   90.00
_cell.angle_beta   90.00
_cell.angle_gamma   90.00
#
_symmetry.space_group_name_H-M   'P 1'
#
loop_
_entity.id
_entity.type
_entity.pdbx_description
1 polymer ?
#
loop_
_entity_poly.entity_id
_entity_poly.type
_entity_poly.pdbx_seq_one_letter_code
_entity_poly.pdbx_strand_id
1 'polypeptide(L)'
;MLAGAMLGIICGVCYFILGLMVYKKPPKQINGIYGYRTPRAMSHPALWEEAQRYGSALMMQFGFIITAFGVIGFWLTDVRALVLSLIAIVFYTIRLFTRVEGRLKQMQREMDKQDKQGSESEGV
;
A
#
# COMPACT_ATOMS: atom_id res chain seq x y z
N MET A 1 12.09 27.59 4.80
CA MET A 1 11.94 27.29 3.36
C MET A 1 12.52 25.92 2.98
N LEU A 2 13.77 25.57 3.35
CA LEU A 2 14.37 24.25 3.05
C LEU A 2 13.80 23.07 3.88
N ALA A 3 13.26 23.35 5.07
CA ALA A 3 12.80 22.31 6.00
C ALA A 3 11.67 21.41 5.43
N GLY A 4 10.78 21.96 4.62
CA GLY A 4 9.67 21.19 4.02
C GLY A 4 10.13 20.17 2.97
N ALA A 5 11.07 20.58 2.10
CA ALA A 5 11.67 19.69 1.11
C ALA A 5 12.48 18.57 1.79
N MET A 6 13.26 18.90 2.83
CA MET A 6 14.00 17.89 3.59
C MET A 6 13.08 16.90 4.30
N LEU A 7 11.97 17.38 4.90
CA LEU A 7 10.97 16.52 5.51
C LEU A 7 10.34 15.56 4.50
N GLY A 8 9.95 16.06 3.32
CA GLY A 8 9.36 15.23 2.26
C GLY A 8 10.31 14.15 1.75
N ILE A 9 11.59 14.49 1.56
CA ILE A 9 12.62 13.53 1.15
C ILE A 9 12.81 12.45 2.22
N ILE A 10 12.95 12.83 3.49
CA ILE A 10 13.09 11.89 4.61
C ILE A 10 11.88 10.97 4.70
N CYS A 11 10.66 11.53 4.66
CA CYS A 11 9.42 10.76 4.69
C CYS A 11 9.32 9.79 3.50
N GLY A 12 9.64 10.23 2.28
CA GLY A 12 9.60 9.39 1.08
C GLY A 12 10.61 8.24 1.13
N VAL A 13 11.84 8.51 1.58
CA VAL A 13 12.88 7.48 1.75
C VAL A 13 12.48 6.47 2.84
N CYS A 14 11.96 6.95 3.97
CA CYS A 14 11.43 6.07 5.02
C CYS A 14 10.30 5.18 4.48
N TYR A 15 9.36 5.73 3.71
CA TYR A 15 8.28 4.96 3.08
C TYR A 15 8.81 3.89 2.13
N PHE A 16 9.80 4.24 1.31
CA PHE A 16 10.44 3.30 0.39
C PHE A 16 11.14 2.17 1.12
N ILE A 17 11.93 2.48 2.16
CA ILE A 17 12.66 1.47 2.96
C ILE A 17 11.68 0.56 3.71
N LEU A 18 10.65 1.12 4.34
CA LEU A 18 9.62 0.33 5.02
C LEU A 18 8.87 -0.57 4.03
N GLY A 19 8.50 -0.04 2.87
CA GLY A 19 7.91 -0.83 1.79
C GLY A 19 8.83 -1.97 1.35
N LEU A 20 10.12 -1.70 1.14
CA LEU A 20 11.11 -2.71 0.75
C LEU A 20 11.29 -3.79 1.82
N MET A 21 11.29 -3.41 3.10
CA MET A 21 11.39 -4.35 4.22
C MET A 21 10.19 -5.31 4.25
N VAL A 22 8.97 -4.76 4.13
CA VAL A 22 7.74 -5.56 4.11
C VAL A 22 7.65 -6.40 2.83
N TYR A 23 8.14 -5.90 1.70
CA TYR A 23 8.19 -6.65 0.44
C TYR A 23 9.14 -7.84 0.51
N LYS A 24 10.33 -7.67 1.11
CA LYS A 24 11.32 -8.76 1.25
C LYS A 24 10.97 -9.78 2.32
N LYS A 25 10.37 -9.33 3.43
CA LYS A 25 10.00 -10.18 4.57
C LYS A 25 8.56 -9.87 4.98
N PRO A 26 7.56 -10.24 4.16
CA PRO A 26 6.17 -10.03 4.53
C PRO A 26 5.85 -10.89 5.76
N PRO A 27 4.99 -10.39 6.68
CA PRO A 27 4.51 -11.22 7.78
C PRO A 27 3.80 -12.43 7.20
N LYS A 28 4.34 -13.62 7.41
CA LYS A 28 3.79 -14.88 6.84
C LYS A 28 2.50 -15.33 7.52
N GLN A 29 2.26 -14.85 8.74
CA GLN A 29 1.08 -15.17 9.53
C GLN A 29 0.29 -13.90 9.79
N ILE A 30 -1.04 -14.05 9.80
CA ILE A 30 -1.96 -13.03 10.24
C ILE A 30 -1.62 -12.72 11.70
N ASN A 31 -1.15 -11.50 11.95
CA ASN A 31 -0.80 -11.05 13.28
C ASN A 31 -1.45 -9.69 13.58
N GLY A 32 -1.59 -9.40 14.87
CA GLY A 32 -2.18 -8.15 15.36
C GLY A 32 -1.17 -7.02 15.59
N ILE A 33 0.10 -7.17 15.18
CA ILE A 33 1.18 -6.24 15.55
C ILE A 33 1.58 -5.36 14.36
N TYR A 34 1.65 -5.89 13.14
CA TYR A 34 2.04 -5.12 11.96
C TYR A 34 1.46 -5.69 10.67
N GLY A 35 1.57 -4.91 9.59
CA GLY A 35 1.07 -5.28 8.26
C GLY A 35 -0.26 -4.62 7.90
N TYR A 36 -0.75 -4.93 6.69
CA TYR A 36 -2.03 -4.46 6.16
C TYR A 36 -3.22 -5.19 6.82
N ARG A 37 -3.89 -4.52 7.77
CA ARG A 37 -4.87 -5.15 8.69
C ARG A 37 -6.32 -4.76 8.40
N THR A 38 -6.78 -5.04 7.19
CA THR A 38 -8.20 -4.87 6.86
C THR A 38 -8.95 -6.18 7.08
N PRO A 39 -10.27 -6.15 7.39
CA PRO A 39 -11.06 -7.37 7.63
C PRO A 39 -10.96 -8.38 6.48
N ARG A 40 -10.87 -7.88 5.24
CA ARG A 40 -10.71 -8.72 4.04
C ARG A 40 -9.30 -9.30 3.91
N ALA A 41 -8.26 -8.56 4.26
CA ALA A 41 -6.90 -9.11 4.27
C ALA A 41 -6.75 -10.23 5.31
N MET A 42 -7.48 -10.14 6.42
CA MET A 42 -7.41 -11.11 7.53
C MET A 42 -8.34 -12.32 7.35
N SER A 43 -9.22 -12.35 6.35
CA SER A 43 -10.18 -13.47 6.19
C SER A 43 -9.53 -14.75 5.70
N HIS A 44 -8.42 -14.65 4.95
CA HIS A 44 -7.74 -15.81 4.40
C HIS A 44 -6.22 -15.61 4.33
N PRO A 45 -5.38 -16.63 4.62
CA PRO A 45 -3.93 -16.52 4.52
C PRO A 45 -3.41 -16.06 3.15
N ALA A 46 -4.03 -16.52 2.07
CA ALA A 46 -3.69 -16.09 0.70
C ALA A 46 -3.98 -14.59 0.46
N LEU A 47 -5.09 -14.08 1.02
CA LEU A 47 -5.43 -12.65 0.94
C LEU A 47 -4.51 -11.82 1.82
N TRP A 48 -4.13 -12.36 2.98
CA TRP A 48 -3.14 -11.74 3.85
C TRP A 48 -1.81 -11.57 3.11
N GLU A 49 -1.29 -12.62 2.49
CA GLU A 49 -0.04 -12.57 1.73
C GLU A 49 -0.12 -11.57 0.57
N GLU A 50 -1.21 -11.58 -0.20
CA GLU A 50 -1.40 -10.64 -1.30
C GLU A 50 -1.50 -9.19 -0.80
N ALA A 51 -2.17 -8.94 0.33
CA ALA A 51 -2.27 -7.62 0.93
C ALA A 51 -0.90 -7.07 1.30
N GLN A 52 -0.04 -7.89 1.91
CA GLN A 52 1.32 -7.46 2.25
C GLN A 52 2.19 -7.26 1.01
N ARG A 53 2.15 -8.18 0.05
CA ARG A 53 2.97 -8.11 -1.18
C ARG A 53 2.56 -6.93 -2.06
N TYR A 54 1.28 -6.80 -2.35
CA TYR A 54 0.75 -5.74 -3.22
C TYR A 54 0.78 -4.38 -2.52
N GLY A 55 0.45 -4.34 -1.23
CA GLY A 55 0.53 -3.13 -0.42
C GLY A 55 1.95 -2.59 -0.28
N SER A 56 2.93 -3.47 -0.03
CA SER A 56 4.34 -3.07 0.06
C SER A 56 4.92 -2.58 -1.27
N ALA A 57 4.57 -3.24 -2.39
CA ALA A 57 4.96 -2.77 -3.72
C ALA A 57 4.40 -1.36 -4.02
N LEU A 58 3.13 -1.11 -3.67
CA LEU A 58 2.53 0.22 -3.79
C LEU A 58 3.22 1.24 -2.87
N MET A 59 3.51 0.89 -1.60
CA MET A 59 4.25 1.76 -0.68
C MET A 59 5.63 2.15 -1.22
N MET A 60 6.36 1.20 -1.83
CA MET A 60 7.64 1.49 -2.48
C MET A 60 7.47 2.47 -3.65
N GLN A 61 6.50 2.22 -4.53
CA GLN A 61 6.22 3.11 -5.65
C GLN A 61 5.89 4.52 -5.18
N PHE A 62 5.10 4.66 -4.10
CA PHE A 62 4.77 5.95 -3.54
C PHE A 62 5.93 6.62 -2.83
N GLY A 63 6.74 5.88 -2.07
CA GLY A 63 7.96 6.41 -1.46
C GLY A 63 8.88 7.04 -2.49
N PHE A 64 9.07 6.36 -3.63
CA PHE A 64 9.84 6.89 -4.76
C PHE A 64 9.25 8.18 -5.33
N ILE A 65 7.93 8.20 -5.57
CA ILE A 65 7.22 9.39 -6.08
C ILE A 65 7.35 10.58 -5.12
N ILE A 66 7.13 10.36 -3.81
CA ILE A 66 7.23 11.40 -2.78
C ILE A 66 8.65 11.96 -2.71
N THR A 67 9.68 11.09 -2.74
CA THR A 67 11.07 11.52 -2.77
C THR A 67 11.38 12.35 -4.02
N ALA A 68 10.92 11.94 -5.20
CA ALA A 68 11.11 12.68 -6.45
C ALA A 68 10.47 14.08 -6.38
N PHE A 69 9.22 14.18 -5.89
CA PHE A 69 8.56 15.46 -5.68
C PHE A 69 9.25 16.32 -4.62
N GLY A 70 9.80 15.72 -3.55
CA GLY A 70 10.57 16.43 -2.53
C GLY A 70 11.85 17.07 -3.10
N VAL A 71 12.55 16.37 -4.01
CA VAL A 71 13.73 16.90 -4.71
C VAL A 71 13.36 18.04 -5.65
N ILE A 72 12.28 17.90 -6.43
CA ILE A 72 11.79 18.99 -7.31
C ILE A 72 11.32 20.19 -6.48
N GLY A 73 10.66 19.93 -5.35
CA GLY A 73 10.16 20.94 -4.42
C GLY A 73 11.26 21.76 -3.73
N PHE A 74 12.53 21.33 -3.78
CA PHE A 74 13.66 22.13 -3.32
C PHE A 74 13.73 23.50 -4.01
N TRP A 75 13.29 23.58 -5.27
CA TRP A 75 13.24 24.83 -6.05
C TRP A 75 11.94 25.62 -5.88
N LEU A 76 10.87 24.99 -5.35
CA LEU A 76 9.56 25.63 -5.13
C LEU A 76 9.38 25.97 -3.65
N THR A 77 9.82 27.15 -3.25
CA THR A 77 9.77 27.63 -1.86
C THR A 77 8.54 28.49 -1.61
N ASP A 78 7.35 27.89 -1.68
CA ASP A 78 6.08 28.59 -1.39
C ASP A 78 5.23 27.76 -0.40
N VAL A 79 4.57 28.42 0.56
CA VAL A 79 3.67 27.76 1.53
C VAL A 79 2.56 26.98 0.82
N ARG A 80 2.19 27.45 -0.37
CA ARG A 80 1.26 26.77 -1.29
C ARG A 80 1.74 25.36 -1.67
N ALA A 81 3.04 25.16 -1.89
CA ALA A 81 3.61 23.86 -2.22
C ALA A 81 3.47 22.87 -1.04
N LEU A 82 3.61 23.35 0.19
CA LEU A 82 3.40 22.53 1.39
C LEU A 82 1.94 22.07 1.50
N VAL A 83 0.97 22.97 1.33
CA VAL A 83 -0.46 22.62 1.36
C VAL A 83 -0.80 21.59 0.27
N LEU A 84 -0.32 21.79 -0.96
CA LEU A 84 -0.53 20.83 -2.05
C LEU A 84 0.09 19.46 -1.74
N SER A 85 1.27 19.41 -1.12
CA SER A 85 1.92 18.16 -0.73
C SER A 85 1.12 17.37 0.31
N LEU A 86 0.50 18.04 1.28
CA LEU A 86 -0.35 17.41 2.29
C LEU A 86 -1.62 16.83 1.67
N ILE A 87 -2.29 17.59 0.79
CA ILE A 87 -3.47 17.12 0.05
C ILE A 87 -3.11 15.90 -0.81
N ALA A 88 -1.96 15.95 -1.50
CA ALA A 88 -1.47 14.83 -2.30
C ALA A 88 -1.23 13.59 -1.44
N ILE A 89 -0.59 13.70 -0.27
CA ILE A 89 -0.36 12.58 0.66
C ILE A 89 -1.68 11.92 1.07
N VAL A 90 -2.69 12.71 1.44
CA VAL A 90 -4.01 12.18 1.82
C VAL A 90 -4.66 11.46 0.64
N PHE A 91 -4.66 12.08 -0.54
CA PHE A 91 -5.19 11.49 -1.76
C PHE A 91 -4.49 10.17 -2.12
N TYR A 92 -3.16 10.13 -2.05
CA TYR A 92 -2.37 8.92 -2.33
C TYR A 92 -2.61 7.82 -1.30
N THR A 93 -2.77 8.16 -0.03
CA THR A 93 -3.09 7.18 1.02
C THR A 93 -4.44 6.53 0.71
N ILE A 94 -5.46 7.31 0.38
CA ILE A 94 -6.78 6.78 -0.03
C ILE A 94 -6.65 5.90 -1.29
N ARG A 95 -5.84 6.33 -2.27
CA ARG A 95 -5.58 5.55 -3.49
C ARG A 95 -4.90 4.21 -3.19
N LEU A 96 -3.94 4.17 -2.27
CA LEU A 96 -3.29 2.92 -1.84
C LEU A 96 -4.32 1.98 -1.25
N PHE A 97 -5.12 2.45 -0.29
CA PHE A 97 -6.12 1.63 0.39
C PHE A 97 -7.15 1.07 -0.58
N THR A 98 -7.69 1.92 -1.47
CA THR A 98 -8.69 1.50 -2.47
C THR A 98 -8.13 0.50 -3.48
N ARG A 99 -6.86 0.65 -3.90
CA ARG A 99 -6.21 -0.30 -4.81
C ARG A 99 -5.99 -1.66 -4.17
N VAL A 100 -5.47 -1.70 -2.93
CA VAL A 100 -5.25 -2.96 -2.22
C VAL A 100 -6.58 -3.64 -1.93
N GLU A 101 -7.57 -2.92 -1.40
CA GLU A 101 -8.91 -3.49 -1.15
C GLU A 101 -9.60 -3.97 -2.42
N GLY A 102 -9.46 -3.24 -3.52
CA GLY A 102 -9.97 -3.64 -4.83
C GLY A 102 -9.37 -4.97 -5.29
N ARG A 103 -8.05 -5.13 -5.15
CA ARG A 103 -7.33 -6.37 -5.49
C ARG A 103 -7.77 -7.54 -4.62
N LEU A 104 -7.85 -7.33 -3.30
CA LEU A 104 -8.32 -8.36 -2.37
C LEU A 104 -9.76 -8.79 -2.65
N LYS A 105 -10.63 -7.84 -3.01
CA LYS A 105 -12.02 -8.13 -3.37
C LYS A 105 -12.14 -8.99 -4.63
N GLN A 106 -11.26 -8.77 -5.61
CA GLN A 106 -11.21 -9.61 -6.83
C GLN A 106 -10.76 -11.02 -6.48
N MET A 107 -9.67 -11.14 -5.73
CA MET A 107 -9.11 -12.45 -5.33
C MET A 107 -10.10 -13.26 -4.48
N GLN A 108 -10.79 -12.65 -3.50
CA GLN A 108 -11.84 -13.32 -2.74
C GLN A 108 -12.96 -13.86 -3.65
N ARG A 109 -13.42 -13.07 -4.63
CA ARG A 109 -14.47 -13.50 -5.57
C ARG A 109 -14.02 -14.64 -6.47
N GLU A 110 -12.75 -14.73 -6.80
CA GLU A 110 -12.18 -15.84 -7.59
C GLU A 110 -12.16 -17.13 -6.76
N MET A 111 -11.77 -17.03 -5.49
CA MET A 111 -11.82 -18.16 -4.54
C MET A 111 -13.26 -18.65 -4.34
N ASP A 112 -14.21 -17.76 -4.08
CA ASP A 112 -15.63 -18.12 -3.88
C ASP A 112 -16.24 -18.80 -5.12
N LYS A 113 -15.74 -18.50 -6.32
CA LYS A 113 -16.19 -19.16 -7.56
C LYS A 113 -15.60 -20.56 -7.73
N GLN A 114 -14.33 -20.73 -7.37
CA GLN A 114 -13.65 -22.03 -7.42
C GLN A 114 -14.28 -23.02 -6.46
N ASP A 115 -14.61 -22.58 -5.23
CA ASP A 115 -15.27 -23.41 -4.23
C ASP A 115 -16.65 -23.91 -4.70
N LYS A 116 -17.43 -23.02 -5.35
CA LYS A 116 -18.74 -23.40 -5.92
C LYS A 116 -18.61 -24.44 -7.04
N GLN A 117 -17.69 -24.21 -7.98
CA GLN A 117 -17.47 -25.14 -9.10
C GLN A 117 -16.97 -26.51 -8.62
N GLY A 118 -16.10 -26.56 -7.61
CA GLY A 118 -15.64 -27.80 -6.99
C GLY A 118 -16.80 -28.59 -6.38
N SER A 119 -17.66 -27.92 -5.61
CA SER A 119 -18.82 -28.56 -4.95
C SER A 119 -19.86 -29.11 -5.94
N GLU A 120 -20.05 -28.47 -7.10
CA GLU A 120 -20.94 -28.96 -8.16
C GLU A 120 -20.37 -30.18 -8.88
N SER A 121 -19.04 -30.30 -8.99
CA SER A 121 -18.37 -31.43 -9.66
C SER A 121 -18.28 -32.69 -8.81
N GLU A 122 -18.25 -32.58 -7.48
CA GLU A 122 -18.23 -33.74 -6.57
C GLU A 122 -19.65 -34.26 -6.22
N GLY A 123 -20.69 -33.47 -6.49
CA GLY A 123 -22.09 -33.82 -6.23
C GLY A 123 -22.83 -34.51 -7.39
N VAL A 124 -22.13 -34.82 -8.50
CA VAL A 124 -22.63 -35.52 -9.70
C VAL A 124 -21.95 -36.88 -9.81
#